data_AF-A0A371L368-F1
#
_entry.id   AF-A0A371L368-F1
#
_cell.length_a   1.000
_cell.length_b   1.000
_cell.length_c   1.000
_cell.angle_alpha   90.00
_cell.angle_beta   90.00
_cell.angle_gamma   90.00
#
_symmetry.space_group_name_H-M   'P 1'
#
loop_
_entity.id
_entity.type
_entity.pdbx_description
1 polymer ?
#
loop_
_entity_poly.entity_id
_entity_poly.type
_entity_poly.pdbx_seq_one_letter_code
_entity_poly.pdbx_strand_id
1 'polypeptide(L)'
;MSGLTPLLVDGLFPNGIAHYALGGLLIGLGTAVIYLGTGVIAGASTFLESTLSYVSDLPRFNKAKYVASRDWRVVFTLSIVAGAALYTVLFGDGWWVSDVQPWRFAVGGVLVGVGTRIGKGCTSGHGVCGVGSRSRTSLVNVATFMLVAIGVAQLLSALGVSP
;
A
#
# COMPACT_ATOMS: atom_id res chain seq x y z
N MET A 1 23.14 5.38 29.82
CA MET A 1 22.36 4.65 28.78
C MET A 1 20.88 5.09 28.71
N SER A 2 20.39 5.94 29.62
CA SER A 2 19.00 6.41 29.71
C SER A 2 18.62 7.55 28.75
N GLY A 3 19.59 8.25 28.15
CA GLY A 3 19.33 9.35 27.18
C GLY A 3 19.25 8.91 25.72
N LEU A 4 19.74 7.72 25.37
CA LEU A 4 19.72 7.19 23.99
C LEU A 4 18.34 6.67 23.59
N THR A 5 17.60 6.11 24.55
CA THR A 5 16.26 5.55 24.33
C THR A 5 15.23 6.60 23.91
N PRO A 6 15.10 7.77 24.58
CA PRO A 6 14.18 8.81 24.12
C PRO A 6 14.58 9.36 22.75
N LEU A 7 15.86 9.62 22.48
CA LEU A 7 16.34 10.04 21.15
C LEU A 7 16.02 9.03 20.03
N LEU A 8 16.14 7.73 20.32
CA LEU A 8 15.78 6.66 19.37
C LEU A 8 14.27 6.56 19.14
N VAL A 9 13.47 6.68 20.21
CA VAL A 9 12.02 6.62 20.12
C VAL A 9 11.48 7.83 19.38
N ASP A 10 11.98 9.02 19.67
CA ASP A 10 11.59 10.26 19.00
C ASP A 10 12.03 10.28 17.53
N GLY A 11 13.20 9.69 17.23
CA GLY A 11 13.68 9.53 15.86
C GLY A 11 12.86 8.52 15.04
N LEU A 12 12.41 7.42 15.66
CA LEU A 12 11.60 6.39 14.99
C LEU A 12 10.11 6.74 14.92
N PHE A 13 9.61 7.46 15.91
CA PHE A 13 8.21 7.84 16.07
C PHE A 13 8.08 9.36 16.29
N PRO A 14 8.38 10.19 15.28
CA PRO A 14 8.37 11.65 15.43
C PRO A 14 7.00 12.22 15.83
N ASN A 15 5.91 11.52 15.50
CA ASN A 15 4.54 11.91 15.89
C ASN A 15 4.05 11.21 17.17
N GLY A 16 4.94 10.52 17.89
CA GLY A 16 4.63 9.72 19.08
C GLY A 16 4.03 8.35 18.76
N ILE A 17 4.32 7.36 19.60
CA ILE A 17 3.92 5.95 19.40
C ILE A 17 2.40 5.80 19.22
N ALA A 18 1.61 6.58 19.98
CA ALA A 18 0.14 6.50 19.95
C ALA A 18 -0.42 6.78 18.56
N HIS A 19 0.16 7.73 17.81
CA HIS A 19 -0.29 8.06 16.45
C HIS A 19 -0.19 6.85 15.51
N TYR A 20 0.97 6.19 15.50
CA TYR A 20 1.21 5.00 14.66
C TYR A 20 0.38 3.80 15.12
N ALA A 21 0.25 3.60 16.44
CA ALA A 21 -0.54 2.50 17.00
C ALA A 21 -2.03 2.63 16.65
N LEU A 22 -2.60 3.84 16.78
CA LEU A 22 -3.99 4.11 16.39
C LEU A 22 -4.20 3.91 14.89
N GLY A 23 -3.30 4.41 14.05
CA GLY A 23 -3.35 4.17 12.60
C GLY A 23 -3.32 2.69 12.24
N GLY A 24 -2.42 1.93 12.86
CA GLY A 24 -2.32 0.47 12.69
C GLY A 24 -3.58 -0.27 13.15
N LEU A 25 -4.16 0.13 14.28
CA LEU A 25 -5.41 -0.44 14.80
C LEU A 25 -6.59 -0.16 13.86
N LEU A 26 -6.72 1.07 13.34
CA LEU A 26 -7.78 1.43 12.39
C LEU A 26 -7.66 0.65 11.07
N ILE A 27 -6.46 0.53 10.52
CA ILE A 27 -6.22 -0.27 9.30
C ILE A 27 -6.52 -1.75 9.57
N GLY A 28 -6.04 -2.28 10.70
CA GLY A 28 -6.29 -3.66 11.11
C GLY A 28 -7.78 -3.97 11.23
N LEU A 29 -8.53 -3.13 11.96
CA LEU A 29 -9.98 -3.24 12.08
C LEU A 29 -10.69 -3.13 10.72
N GLY A 30 -10.28 -2.20 9.87
CA GLY A 30 -10.85 -2.06 8.52
C GLY A 30 -10.68 -3.34 7.69
N THR A 31 -9.49 -3.92 7.68
CA THR A 31 -9.25 -5.19 6.97
C THR A 31 -9.99 -6.38 7.60
N ALA A 32 -10.13 -6.40 8.92
CA ALA A 32 -10.88 -7.44 9.63
C ALA A 32 -12.38 -7.36 9.33
N VAL A 33 -12.98 -6.17 9.33
CA VAL A 33 -14.39 -5.96 8.99
C VAL A 33 -14.68 -6.42 7.57
N ILE A 34 -13.82 -6.05 6.61
CA ILE A 34 -13.92 -6.50 5.22
C ILE A 34 -13.90 -8.04 5.16
N TYR A 35 -12.92 -8.66 5.81
CA TYR A 35 -12.76 -10.12 5.76
C TYR A 35 -13.92 -10.86 6.45
N LEU A 36 -14.37 -10.39 7.61
CA LEU A 36 -15.48 -11.00 8.34
C LEU A 36 -16.82 -10.80 7.61
N GLY A 37 -17.02 -9.66 6.94
CA GLY A 37 -18.26 -9.37 6.22
C GLY A 37 -18.37 -10.03 4.85
N THR A 38 -17.23 -10.23 4.16
CA THR A 38 -17.24 -10.69 2.75
C THR A 38 -16.52 -12.01 2.51
N GLY A 39 -15.70 -12.48 3.46
CA GLY A 39 -14.77 -13.59 3.26
C GLY A 39 -13.59 -13.25 2.33
N VAL A 40 -13.47 -12.00 1.88
CA VAL A 40 -12.44 -11.57 0.92
C VAL A 40 -11.30 -10.86 1.63
N ILE A 41 -10.07 -11.19 1.23
CA ILE A 41 -8.87 -10.50 1.72
C ILE A 41 -8.75 -9.14 1.03
N ALA A 42 -8.61 -8.07 1.82
CA ALA A 42 -8.41 -6.71 1.34
C ALA A 42 -7.06 -6.59 0.58
N GLY A 43 -7.10 -6.31 -0.72
CA GLY A 43 -5.89 -6.24 -1.52
C GLY A 43 -6.04 -5.63 -2.90
N ALA A 44 -5.15 -4.69 -3.25
CA ALA A 44 -5.19 -3.96 -4.52
C ALA A 44 -4.34 -4.57 -5.65
N SER A 45 -3.54 -5.63 -5.39
CA SER A 45 -2.52 -6.15 -6.32
C SER A 45 -3.03 -6.62 -7.69
N THR A 46 -4.33 -6.83 -7.81
CA THR A 46 -4.98 -7.39 -9.01
C THR A 46 -6.03 -6.41 -9.57
N PHE A 47 -6.04 -5.17 -9.08
CA PHE A 47 -6.97 -4.12 -9.50
C PHE A 47 -6.86 -3.84 -10.99
N LEU A 48 -5.64 -3.66 -11.51
CA LEU A 48 -5.44 -3.36 -12.93
C LEU A 48 -5.99 -4.48 -13.82
N GLU A 49 -5.62 -5.74 -13.57
CA GLU A 49 -6.10 -6.85 -14.41
C GLU A 49 -7.60 -7.07 -14.30
N SER A 50 -8.18 -6.86 -13.11
CA SER A 50 -9.62 -6.98 -12.92
C SER A 50 -10.39 -5.84 -13.59
N THR A 51 -9.88 -4.62 -13.55
CA THR A 51 -10.53 -3.47 -14.17
C THR A 51 -10.40 -3.51 -15.69
N LEU A 52 -9.25 -3.95 -16.22
CA LEU A 52 -9.09 -4.15 -17.67
C LEU A 52 -10.03 -5.23 -18.23
N SER A 53 -10.56 -6.14 -17.39
CA SER A 53 -11.57 -7.11 -17.81
C SER A 53 -12.94 -6.50 -18.16
N TYR A 54 -13.19 -5.21 -17.88
CA TYR A 54 -14.40 -4.53 -18.36
C TYR A 54 -14.28 -4.07 -19.82
N VAL A 55 -13.06 -3.81 -20.28
CA VAL A 55 -12.81 -3.07 -21.54
C VAL A 55 -11.95 -3.83 -22.54
N SER A 56 -11.33 -4.94 -22.15
CA SER A 56 -10.43 -5.71 -23.01
C SER A 56 -10.93 -7.14 -23.18
N ASP A 57 -11.02 -7.60 -24.43
CA ASP A 57 -11.37 -8.98 -24.78
C ASP A 57 -10.19 -9.97 -24.70
N LEU A 58 -9.00 -9.50 -24.33
CA LEU A 58 -7.82 -10.36 -24.23
C LEU A 58 -8.04 -11.49 -23.20
N PRO A 59 -7.80 -12.77 -23.56
CA PRO A 59 -8.00 -13.91 -22.66
C PRO A 59 -7.24 -13.82 -21.33
N ARG A 60 -6.14 -13.05 -21.31
CA ARG A 60 -5.34 -12.83 -20.10
C ARG A 60 -6.10 -12.03 -19.03
N PHE A 61 -6.94 -11.08 -19.41
CA PHE A 61 -7.70 -10.23 -18.48
C PHE A 61 -9.07 -10.83 -18.15
N ASN A 62 -9.65 -11.62 -19.05
CA ASN A 62 -10.94 -12.29 -18.84
C ASN A 62 -10.87 -13.66 -18.13
N LYS A 63 -9.85 -13.87 -17.30
CA LYS A 63 -9.79 -15.07 -16.45
C LYS A 63 -10.91 -15.01 -15.41
N ALA A 64 -11.57 -16.14 -15.15
CA ALA A 64 -12.69 -16.22 -14.20
C ALA A 64 -12.42 -15.53 -12.85
N LYS A 65 -11.20 -15.67 -12.30
CA LYS A 65 -10.81 -15.01 -11.04
C LYS A 65 -10.82 -13.48 -11.08
N TYR A 66 -10.54 -12.87 -12.24
CA TYR A 66 -10.50 -11.41 -12.41
C TYR A 66 -11.91 -10.88 -12.62
N VAL A 67 -12.69 -11.57 -13.46
CA VAL A 67 -14.11 -11.24 -13.70
C VAL A 67 -14.94 -11.37 -12.41
N ALA A 68 -14.70 -12.41 -11.60
CA ALA A 68 -15.41 -12.60 -10.34
C ALA A 68 -15.04 -11.59 -9.24
N SER A 69 -13.89 -10.91 -9.35
CA SER A 69 -13.42 -9.96 -8.32
C SER A 69 -13.37 -8.50 -8.77
N ARG A 70 -13.74 -8.19 -10.02
CA ARG A 70 -13.62 -6.84 -10.60
C ARG A 70 -14.46 -5.79 -9.87
N ASP A 71 -15.72 -6.10 -9.57
CA ASP A 71 -16.63 -5.13 -8.93
C ASP A 71 -16.12 -4.77 -7.53
N TRP A 72 -15.77 -5.79 -6.74
CA TRP A 72 -15.19 -5.60 -5.40
C TRP A 72 -13.89 -4.79 -5.43
N ARG A 73 -12.99 -5.06 -6.39
CA ARG A 73 -11.70 -4.35 -6.49
C ARG A 73 -11.88 -2.88 -6.87
N VAL A 74 -12.89 -2.58 -7.69
CA VAL A 74 -13.29 -1.19 -7.99
C VAL A 74 -13.83 -0.51 -6.75
N VAL A 75 -14.78 -1.12 -6.05
CA VAL A 75 -15.35 -0.55 -4.81
C VAL A 75 -14.26 -0.33 -3.76
N PHE A 76 -13.38 -1.31 -3.53
CA PHE A 76 -12.29 -1.21 -2.57
C PHE A 76 -11.29 -0.09 -2.91
N THR A 77 -10.93 0.05 -4.19
CA THR A 77 -9.97 1.10 -4.60
C THR A 77 -10.60 2.49 -4.53
N LEU A 78 -11.85 2.63 -4.98
CA LEU A 78 -12.58 3.89 -4.89
C LEU A 78 -12.81 4.32 -3.44
N SER A 79 -13.06 3.38 -2.53
CA SER A 79 -13.23 3.70 -1.10
C SER A 79 -11.92 4.13 -0.43
N ILE A 80 -10.76 3.59 -0.82
CA ILE A 80 -9.45 4.12 -0.37
C ILE A 80 -9.26 5.56 -0.83
N VAL A 81 -9.51 5.83 -2.12
CA VAL A 81 -9.37 7.18 -2.70
C VAL A 81 -10.36 8.15 -2.05
N ALA A 82 -11.62 7.75 -1.90
CA ALA A 82 -12.66 8.55 -1.28
C ALA A 82 -12.37 8.82 0.21
N GLY A 83 -11.86 7.83 0.95
CA GLY A 83 -11.47 7.99 2.35
C GLY A 83 -10.33 9.00 2.50
N ALA A 84 -9.31 8.93 1.65
CA ALA A 84 -8.23 9.91 1.62
C ALA A 84 -8.75 11.32 1.27
N ALA A 85 -9.59 11.44 0.23
CA ALA A 85 -10.18 12.71 -0.17
C ALA A 85 -11.06 13.32 0.94
N LEU A 86 -11.89 12.51 1.59
CA LEU A 86 -12.73 12.95 2.70
C LEU A 86 -11.88 13.44 3.87
N TYR A 87 -10.82 12.71 4.23
CA TYR A 87 -9.88 13.16 5.26
C TYR A 87 -9.25 14.51 4.90
N THR A 88 -8.79 14.69 3.66
CA THR A 88 -8.20 15.96 3.22
C THR A 88 -9.19 17.12 3.25
N VAL A 89 -10.46 16.90 2.93
CA VAL A 89 -11.49 17.96 2.97
C VAL A 89 -11.87 18.34 4.40
N LEU A 90 -11.93 17.37 5.31
CA LEU A 90 -12.36 17.60 6.69
C LEU A 90 -11.24 18.10 7.61
N PHE A 91 -10.00 17.66 7.37
CA PHE A 91 -8.88 17.87 8.29
C PHE A 91 -7.60 18.37 7.61
N GLY A 92 -7.55 18.45 6.27
CA GLY A 92 -6.37 18.89 5.55
C GLY A 92 -6.32 20.40 5.35
N ASP A 93 -5.11 20.96 5.32
CA ASP A 93 -4.86 22.38 5.07
C ASP A 93 -4.88 22.76 3.57
N GLY A 94 -5.37 21.87 2.70
CA GLY A 94 -5.44 22.07 1.25
C GLY A 94 -5.30 20.77 0.46
N TRP A 95 -5.36 20.90 -0.87
CA TRP A 95 -5.10 19.77 -1.77
C TRP A 95 -3.59 19.54 -1.90
N TRP A 96 -3.13 18.32 -1.58
CA TRP A 96 -1.73 17.95 -1.74
C TRP A 96 -1.36 17.91 -3.22
N VAL A 97 -0.50 18.83 -3.64
CA VAL A 97 0.23 18.74 -4.91
C VAL A 97 1.65 18.34 -4.56
N SER A 98 2.14 17.26 -5.16
CA SER A 98 3.53 16.86 -5.01
C SER A 98 4.39 17.65 -5.98
N ASP A 99 5.54 18.14 -5.50
CA ASP A 99 6.57 18.79 -6.36
C ASP A 99 7.30 17.79 -7.27
N VAL A 100 7.04 16.50 -7.10
CA VAL A 100 7.65 15.42 -7.87
C VAL A 100 7.21 15.47 -9.33
N GLN A 101 8.17 15.38 -10.24
CA GLN A 101 7.91 15.42 -11.68
C GLN A 101 6.98 14.26 -12.13
N PRO A 102 5.95 14.52 -12.96
CA PRO A 102 4.97 13.50 -13.37
C PRO A 102 5.57 12.22 -13.97
N TRP A 103 6.68 12.33 -14.70
CA TRP A 103 7.35 11.17 -15.28
C TRP A 103 7.88 10.18 -14.23
N ARG A 104 8.29 10.67 -13.04
CA ARG A 104 8.76 9.82 -11.93
C ARG A 104 7.61 8.98 -11.37
N PHE A 105 6.41 9.54 -11.29
CA PHE A 105 5.21 8.78 -10.93
C PHE A 105 4.87 7.73 -11.98
N ALA A 106 4.97 8.06 -13.27
CA ALA A 106 4.71 7.11 -14.35
C ALA A 106 5.69 5.93 -14.30
N VAL A 107 6.99 6.21 -14.23
CA VAL A 107 8.04 5.16 -14.15
C VAL A 107 7.90 4.36 -12.86
N GLY A 108 7.73 5.03 -11.71
CA GLY A 108 7.54 4.37 -10.42
C GLY A 108 6.30 3.47 -10.40
N GLY A 109 5.18 3.94 -10.96
CA GLY A 109 3.95 3.17 -11.09
C GLY A 109 4.11 1.90 -11.93
N VAL A 110 4.84 1.99 -13.06
CA VAL A 110 5.17 0.83 -13.90
C VAL A 110 6.04 -0.16 -13.13
N LEU A 111 7.11 0.31 -12.47
CA LEU A 111 8.00 -0.54 -11.67
C LEU A 111 7.25 -1.24 -10.53
N VAL A 112 6.37 -0.52 -9.81
CA VAL A 112 5.52 -1.09 -8.76
C VAL A 112 4.52 -2.10 -9.35
N GLY A 113 3.89 -1.79 -10.49
CA GLY A 113 2.96 -2.71 -11.16
C GLY A 113 3.64 -4.02 -11.57
N VAL A 114 4.81 -3.95 -12.19
CA VAL A 114 5.61 -5.14 -12.56
C VAL A 114 6.08 -5.89 -11.31
N GLY A 115 6.62 -5.17 -10.32
CA GLY A 115 7.14 -5.74 -9.09
C GLY A 115 6.08 -6.49 -8.28
N THR A 116 4.89 -5.90 -8.10
CA THR A 116 3.78 -6.55 -7.39
C THR A 116 3.29 -7.81 -8.12
N ARG A 117 3.39 -7.84 -9.45
CA ARG A 117 3.05 -9.02 -10.24
C ARG A 117 4.05 -10.16 -10.05
N ILE A 118 5.34 -9.84 -10.09
CA ILE A 118 6.42 -10.81 -9.88
C ILE A 118 6.38 -11.34 -8.43
N GLY A 119 6.19 -10.44 -7.47
CA GLY A 119 6.06 -10.75 -6.04
C GLY A 119 4.75 -11.44 -5.64
N LYS A 120 3.80 -11.60 -6.58
CA LYS A 120 2.46 -12.18 -6.37
C LYS A 120 1.64 -11.47 -5.28
N GLY A 121 1.90 -10.18 -5.05
CA GLY A 121 1.16 -9.37 -4.10
C GLY A 121 1.77 -7.98 -3.92
N CYS A 122 1.03 -7.09 -3.27
CA CYS A 122 1.46 -5.74 -2.93
C CYS A 122 1.65 -5.58 -1.42
N THR A 123 2.01 -4.38 -0.99
CA THR A 123 2.18 -4.00 0.42
C THR A 123 0.90 -4.23 1.24
N SER A 124 -0.30 -4.01 0.71
CA SER A 124 -1.53 -4.28 1.45
C SER A 124 -1.80 -5.79 1.62
N GLY A 125 -1.55 -6.58 0.56
CA GLY A 125 -1.79 -8.03 0.58
C GLY A 125 -0.78 -8.80 1.42
N HIS A 126 0.53 -8.59 1.18
CA HIS A 126 1.58 -9.24 1.97
C HIS A 126 1.85 -8.53 3.29
N GLY A 127 1.91 -7.20 3.30
CA GLY A 127 2.24 -6.41 4.50
C GLY A 127 1.11 -6.41 5.51
N VAL A 128 -0.08 -5.92 5.15
CA VAL A 128 -1.18 -5.80 6.13
C VAL A 128 -1.80 -7.17 6.40
N CYS A 129 -2.45 -7.78 5.41
CA CYS A 129 -3.18 -9.04 5.63
C CYS A 129 -2.25 -10.25 5.80
N GLY A 130 -1.14 -10.31 5.06
CA GLY A 130 -0.22 -11.44 5.03
C GLY A 130 0.63 -11.57 6.31
N VAL A 131 1.14 -10.47 6.84
CA VAL A 131 1.84 -10.48 8.15
C VAL A 131 0.83 -10.71 9.27
N GLY A 132 -0.35 -10.08 9.20
CA GLY A 132 -1.42 -10.27 10.19
C GLY A 132 -1.89 -11.72 10.32
N SER A 133 -1.90 -12.48 9.22
CA SER A 133 -2.21 -13.92 9.19
C SER A 133 -0.99 -14.84 9.45
N ARG A 134 0.15 -14.28 9.83
CA ARG A 134 1.41 -15.00 10.13
C ARG A 134 1.93 -15.86 8.97
N SER A 135 1.74 -15.42 7.73
CA SER A 135 2.27 -16.10 6.56
C SER A 135 3.80 -15.95 6.47
N ARG A 136 4.52 -17.07 6.45
CA ARG A 136 6.00 -17.08 6.29
C ARG A 136 6.44 -16.44 4.98
N THR A 137 5.71 -16.68 3.89
CA THR A 137 6.04 -16.10 2.58
C THR A 137 5.83 -14.59 2.59
N SER A 138 4.77 -14.11 3.24
CA SER A 138 4.52 -12.68 3.39
C SER A 138 5.57 -11.98 4.23
N LEU A 139 6.01 -12.59 5.34
CA LEU A 139 7.09 -12.05 6.18
C LEU A 139 8.39 -11.86 5.38
N VAL A 140 8.79 -12.87 4.60
CA VAL A 140 9.99 -12.80 3.75
C VAL A 140 9.83 -11.76 2.64
N ASN A 141 8.68 -11.71 1.97
CA ASN A 141 8.39 -10.71 0.94
C ASN A 141 8.48 -9.29 1.51
N VAL A 142 7.87 -9.05 2.67
CA VAL A 142 7.85 -7.75 3.35
C VAL A 142 9.24 -7.31 3.78
N ALA A 143 10.00 -8.20 4.41
CA ALA A 143 11.38 -7.91 4.78
C ALA A 143 12.20 -7.52 3.53
N THR A 144 12.06 -8.29 2.43
CA THR A 144 12.81 -8.05 1.19
C THR A 144 12.47 -6.70 0.57
N PHE A 145 11.19 -6.41 0.32
CA PHE A 145 10.84 -5.16 -0.35
C PHE A 145 11.08 -3.94 0.55
N MET A 146 10.96 -4.06 1.88
CA MET A 146 11.27 -2.95 2.79
C MET A 146 12.77 -2.65 2.81
N LEU A 147 13.62 -3.68 2.89
CA LEU A 147 15.07 -3.50 2.83
C LEU A 147 15.51 -2.83 1.52
N VAL A 148 14.97 -3.30 0.40
CA VAL A 148 15.26 -2.70 -0.91
C VAL A 148 14.73 -1.27 -1.00
N ALA A 149 13.50 -1.01 -0.56
CA ALA A 149 12.90 0.33 -0.59
C ALA A 149 13.69 1.32 0.27
N ILE A 150 14.07 0.93 1.48
CA ILE A 150 14.91 1.75 2.37
C ILE A 150 16.26 2.00 1.72
N GLY A 151 16.93 0.96 1.20
CA GLY A 151 18.23 1.11 0.55
C GLY A 151 18.19 2.04 -0.66
N VAL A 152 17.19 1.89 -1.53
CA VAL A 152 16.99 2.77 -2.70
C VAL A 152 16.67 4.20 -2.26
N ALA A 153 15.81 4.39 -1.26
CA ALA A 153 15.49 5.72 -0.75
C ALA A 153 16.74 6.42 -0.21
N GLN A 154 17.55 5.74 0.61
CA GLN A 154 18.80 6.28 1.14
C GLN A 154 19.82 6.59 0.04
N LEU A 155 19.93 5.72 -0.99
CA LEU A 155 20.79 5.95 -2.13
C LEU A 155 20.39 7.21 -2.91
N LEU A 156 19.10 7.36 -3.22
CA LEU A 156 18.60 8.53 -3.94
C LEU A 156 18.79 9.82 -3.12
N SER A 157 18.53 9.78 -1.81
CA SER A 157 18.82 10.90 -0.92
C SER A 157 20.31 11.26 -0.89
N ALA A 158 21.21 10.27 -0.85
CA ALA A 158 22.66 10.50 -0.90
C ALA A 158 23.13 11.09 -2.24
N LEU A 159 22.43 10.79 -3.34
CA LEU A 159 22.65 11.38 -4.66
C LEU A 159 22.02 12.77 -4.82
N GLY A 160 21.40 13.33 -3.77
CA GLY A 160 20.77 14.65 -3.79
C GLY A 160 19.43 14.70 -4.52
N VAL A 161 18.80 13.54 -4.78
CA VAL A 161 17.47 13.49 -5.40
C VAL A 161 16.43 13.80 -4.33
N SER A 162 15.90 15.02 -4.34
CA SER A 162 14.76 15.41 -3.51
C SER A 162 13.42 15.06 -4.19
N PRO A 163 12.33 14.93 -3.40
CA PRO A 163 10.98 15.08 -3.92
C PRO A 163 10.84 16.38 -4.71
#